data_AF-A0A843LDN5-F1
#
_entry.id   AF-A0A843LDN5-F1
#
_cell.length_a   1.000
_cell.length_b   1.000
_cell.length_c   1.000
_cell.angle_alpha   90.00
_cell.angle_beta   90.00
_cell.angle_gamma   90.00
#
_symmetry.space_group_name_H-M   'P 1'
#
loop_
_entity.id
_entity.type
_entity.pdbx_description
1 polymer ?
#
loop_
_entity_poly.entity_id
_entity_poly.type
_entity_poly.pdbx_seq_one_letter_code
_entity_poly.pdbx_strand_id
1 'polypeptide(L)'
;MINRNSPILKRTLDGLVGAATVSIVGIPYFLGSADLYEWSSIMAVGAVGGLVIGRGLDALVQQNKKRKEERLTAEEKRKQLIEDERIRELNSHAPRVYLQGGYTIYDYVPVNVPIGLHAVPCCGIVHRSTLYPGKVRIKNLTTQDSPSEANAKSIMGLLTIEAYEGSKLRISVEGESKEAITLAEELYHAIAVDPKDLDKFSEQYRKRIRAS
;
A
#
# COMPACT_ATOMS: atom_id res chain seq x y z
N MET A 1 -14.25 8.83 -22.56
CA MET A 1 -15.53 9.53 -22.78
C MET A 1 -15.42 10.93 -22.17
N ILE A 2 -15.43 11.99 -22.98
CA ILE A 2 -15.24 13.38 -22.51
C ILE A 2 -16.60 13.93 -22.05
N ASN A 3 -16.67 14.38 -20.78
CA ASN A 3 -17.87 14.94 -20.15
C ASN A 3 -18.15 16.35 -20.73
N ARG A 4 -19.28 16.49 -21.45
CA ARG A 4 -19.68 17.73 -22.15
C ARG A 4 -20.18 18.85 -21.22
N ASN A 5 -20.27 18.63 -19.90
CA ASN A 5 -20.84 19.59 -18.95
C ASN A 5 -19.83 20.35 -18.08
N SER A 6 -18.53 20.38 -18.43
CA SER A 6 -17.58 21.16 -17.63
C SER A 6 -17.79 22.68 -17.84
N PRO A 7 -17.89 23.49 -16.75
CA PRO A 7 -18.13 24.93 -16.84
C PRO A 7 -16.97 25.71 -17.52
N ILE A 8 -15.79 25.08 -17.61
CA ILE A 8 -14.61 25.62 -18.28
C ILE A 8 -14.81 25.62 -19.81
N LEU A 9 -15.48 24.58 -20.36
CA LEU A 9 -15.75 24.46 -21.80
C LEU A 9 -16.82 25.47 -22.28
N LYS A 10 -17.79 25.83 -21.41
CA LYS A 10 -18.80 26.85 -21.74
C LYS A 10 -18.17 28.24 -21.87
N ARG A 11 -17.28 28.63 -20.96
CA ARG A 11 -16.58 29.93 -21.04
C ARG A 11 -15.66 30.07 -22.26
N THR A 12 -15.02 28.99 -22.71
CA THR A 12 -14.20 29.04 -23.92
C THR A 12 -15.03 29.03 -25.20
N LEU A 13 -16.20 28.38 -25.23
CA LEU A 13 -17.12 28.44 -26.37
C LEU A 13 -17.83 29.80 -26.46
N ASP A 14 -18.27 30.36 -25.34
CA ASP A 14 -18.95 31.68 -25.32
C ASP A 14 -17.98 32.82 -25.68
N GLY A 15 -16.69 32.71 -25.30
CA GLY A 15 -15.64 33.63 -25.73
C GLY A 15 -15.24 33.50 -27.20
N LEU A 16 -15.30 32.29 -27.76
CA LEU A 16 -14.97 32.02 -29.17
C LEU A 16 -16.13 32.41 -30.11
N VAL A 17 -17.38 32.21 -29.68
CA VAL A 17 -18.58 32.62 -30.41
C VAL A 17 -18.74 34.16 -30.39
N GLY A 18 -18.29 34.83 -29.33
CA GLY A 18 -18.25 36.29 -29.28
C GLY A 18 -17.17 36.95 -30.18
N ALA A 19 -16.13 36.21 -30.55
CA ALA A 19 -15.03 36.73 -31.38
C ALA A 19 -15.12 36.33 -32.87
N ALA A 20 -15.95 35.34 -33.21
CA ALA A 20 -16.08 34.82 -34.58
C ALA A 20 -17.28 35.38 -35.37
N THR A 21 -18.04 36.33 -34.81
CA THR A 21 -19.14 37.02 -35.51
C THR A 21 -18.73 38.27 -36.26
N VAL A 22 -17.42 38.55 -36.35
CA VAL A 22 -16.91 39.65 -37.17
C VAL A 22 -16.32 39.07 -38.46
N SER A 23 -17.07 39.29 -39.55
CA SER A 23 -16.62 39.33 -40.95
C SER A 23 -16.56 38.03 -41.76
N ILE A 24 -17.72 37.56 -42.26
CA ILE A 24 -17.88 37.14 -43.68
C ILE A 24 -19.33 37.41 -44.16
N VAL A 25 -19.80 38.66 -44.15
CA VAL A 25 -20.91 39.10 -45.03
C VAL A 25 -20.68 40.56 -45.39
N GLY A 26 -20.43 40.83 -46.67
CA GLY A 26 -20.36 42.20 -47.20
C GLY A 26 -19.12 42.42 -48.07
N ILE A 27 -19.15 41.91 -49.30
CA ILE A 27 -18.37 42.49 -50.40
C ILE A 27 -19.22 43.66 -50.92
N PRO A 28 -18.84 44.93 -50.75
CA PRO A 28 -19.49 46.02 -51.46
C PRO A 28 -18.85 46.11 -52.84
N TYR A 29 -19.63 45.80 -53.88
CA TYR A 29 -19.38 46.33 -55.22
C TYR A 29 -19.59 47.85 -55.16
N PHE A 30 -18.54 48.64 -55.05
CA PHE A 30 -18.59 50.05 -55.45
C PHE A 30 -17.26 50.48 -56.06
N LEU A 31 -17.35 50.98 -57.30
CA LEU A 31 -16.29 51.67 -58.01
C LEU A 31 -15.78 52.86 -57.18
N GLY A 32 -14.46 53.04 -57.15
CA GLY A 32 -13.84 54.27 -56.67
C GLY A 32 -12.38 54.05 -56.35
N SER A 33 -11.50 54.59 -57.18
CA SER A 33 -10.06 54.61 -56.98
C SER A 33 -9.68 55.33 -55.68
N ALA A 34 -9.40 54.58 -54.61
CA ALA A 34 -8.67 55.07 -53.45
C ALA A 34 -7.96 53.90 -52.74
N ASP A 35 -6.64 54.05 -52.66
CA ASP A 35 -5.71 53.53 -51.66
C ASP A 35 -5.66 52.02 -51.35
N LEU A 36 -4.73 51.37 -52.04
CA LEU A 36 -4.09 50.10 -51.70
C LEU A 36 -3.35 50.11 -50.33
N TYR A 37 -3.31 51.23 -49.60
CA TYR A 37 -2.59 51.39 -48.33
C TYR A 37 -3.44 51.02 -47.09
N GLU A 38 -4.77 51.06 -47.16
CA GLU A 38 -5.64 50.69 -46.02
C GLU A 38 -5.80 49.17 -45.86
N TRP A 39 -5.68 48.40 -46.95
CA TRP A 39 -5.84 46.95 -46.92
C TRP A 39 -4.66 46.22 -46.24
N SER A 40 -3.44 46.79 -46.29
CA SER A 40 -2.29 46.23 -45.56
C SER A 40 -2.47 46.32 -44.04
N SER A 41 -3.13 47.37 -43.56
CA SER A 41 -3.36 47.62 -42.13
C SER A 41 -4.34 46.62 -41.53
N ILE A 42 -5.42 46.31 -42.27
CA ILE A 42 -6.44 45.33 -41.84
C ILE A 42 -5.85 43.90 -41.85
N MET A 43 -5.06 43.54 -42.85
CA MET A 43 -4.36 42.26 -42.90
C MET A 43 -3.29 42.13 -41.80
N ALA A 44 -2.56 43.22 -41.48
CA ALA A 44 -1.58 43.24 -40.40
C ALA A 44 -2.25 43.06 -39.02
N VAL A 45 -3.39 43.71 -38.77
CA VAL A 45 -4.14 43.53 -37.51
C VAL A 45 -4.70 42.11 -37.38
N GLY A 46 -5.18 41.50 -38.47
CA GLY A 46 -5.61 40.09 -38.49
C GLY A 46 -4.47 39.11 -38.22
N ALA A 47 -3.29 39.37 -38.80
CA ALA A 47 -2.10 38.55 -38.57
C ALA A 47 -1.58 38.68 -37.12
N VAL A 48 -1.57 39.89 -36.55
CA VAL A 48 -1.17 40.12 -35.15
C VAL A 48 -2.20 39.52 -34.18
N GLY A 49 -3.51 39.66 -34.45
CA GLY A 49 -4.57 39.06 -33.66
C GLY A 49 -4.53 37.53 -33.64
N GLY A 50 -4.34 36.89 -34.81
CA GLY A 50 -4.14 35.45 -34.92
C GLY A 50 -2.89 34.95 -34.21
N LEU A 51 -1.80 35.72 -34.24
CA LEU A 51 -0.55 35.41 -33.54
C LEU A 51 -0.68 35.51 -32.01
N VAL A 52 -1.41 36.50 -31.51
CA VAL A 52 -1.67 36.68 -30.06
C VAL A 52 -2.61 35.59 -29.53
N ILE A 53 -3.65 35.24 -30.29
CA ILE A 53 -4.58 34.14 -29.94
C ILE A 53 -3.87 32.78 -30.01
N GLY A 54 -3.04 32.54 -31.02
CA GLY A 54 -2.24 31.31 -31.15
C GLY A 54 -1.26 31.13 -29.98
N ARG A 55 -0.53 32.19 -29.60
CA ARG A 55 0.38 32.16 -28.45
C ARG A 55 -0.34 31.93 -27.12
N GLY A 56 -1.53 32.52 -26.94
CA GLY A 56 -2.37 32.29 -25.75
C GLY A 56 -2.90 30.85 -25.67
N LEU A 57 -3.28 30.27 -26.82
CA LEU A 57 -3.74 28.89 -26.89
C LEU A 57 -2.61 27.89 -26.62
N ASP A 58 -1.42 28.13 -27.17
CA ASP A 58 -0.23 27.31 -26.91
C ASP A 58 0.16 27.33 -25.43
N ALA A 59 0.12 28.50 -24.79
CA ALA A 59 0.37 28.62 -23.36
C ALA A 59 -0.64 27.83 -22.51
N LEU A 60 -1.93 27.85 -22.87
CA LEU A 60 -2.97 27.06 -22.21
C LEU A 60 -2.80 25.55 -22.43
N VAL A 61 -2.41 25.13 -23.64
CA VAL A 61 -2.11 23.73 -23.94
C VAL A 61 -0.92 23.24 -23.13
N GLN A 62 0.15 24.03 -23.04
CA GLN A 62 1.33 23.72 -22.24
C GLN A 62 0.99 23.66 -20.74
N GLN A 63 0.18 24.59 -20.25
CA GLN A 63 -0.27 24.59 -18.86
C GLN A 63 -1.13 23.36 -18.54
N ASN A 64 -1.98 22.93 -19.46
CA ASN A 64 -2.80 21.73 -19.29
C ASN A 64 -1.98 20.44 -19.37
N LYS A 65 -0.95 20.37 -20.22
CA LYS A 65 0.00 19.25 -20.24
C LYS A 65 0.74 19.15 -18.92
N LYS A 66 1.30 20.27 -18.44
CA LYS A 66 2.00 20.32 -17.16
C LYS A 66 1.09 19.91 -15.98
N ARG A 67 -0.15 20.39 -15.93
CA ARG A 67 -1.13 19.97 -14.90
C ARG A 67 -1.47 18.48 -14.98
N LYS A 68 -1.49 17.89 -16.18
CA LYS A 68 -1.74 16.45 -16.35
C LYS A 68 -0.53 15.64 -15.86
N GLU A 69 0.67 16.07 -16.20
CA GLU A 69 1.92 15.45 -15.73
C GLU A 69 2.02 15.52 -14.20
N GLU A 70 1.78 16.69 -13.60
CA GLU A 70 1.75 16.85 -12.13
C GLU A 70 0.72 15.95 -11.46
N ARG A 71 -0.46 15.78 -12.06
CA ARG A 71 -1.50 14.85 -11.57
C ARG A 71 -1.07 13.40 -11.67
N LEU A 72 -0.46 13.00 -12.78
CA LEU A 72 0.06 11.65 -12.97
C LEU A 72 1.15 11.34 -11.95
N THR A 73 2.11 12.25 -11.76
CA THR A 73 3.18 12.09 -10.76
C THR A 73 2.64 12.08 -9.33
N ALA A 74 1.62 12.89 -9.02
CA ALA A 74 0.98 12.87 -7.70
C ALA A 74 0.23 11.54 -7.45
N GLU A 75 -0.41 10.99 -8.47
CA GLU A 75 -1.09 9.69 -8.39
C GLU A 75 -0.10 8.53 -8.21
N GLU A 76 1.03 8.57 -8.91
CA GLU A 76 2.13 7.61 -8.75
C GLU A 76 2.73 7.67 -7.34
N LYS A 77 3.01 8.87 -6.82
CA LYS A 77 3.49 9.06 -5.45
C LYS A 77 2.48 8.53 -4.41
N ARG A 78 1.18 8.74 -4.64
CA ARG A 78 0.13 8.22 -3.76
C ARG A 78 0.08 6.68 -3.80
N LYS A 79 0.20 6.07 -4.98
CA LYS A 79 0.27 4.61 -5.13
C LYS A 79 1.49 4.03 -4.42
N GLN A 80 2.65 4.69 -4.55
CA GLN A 80 3.87 4.31 -3.84
C GLN A 80 3.70 4.39 -2.33
N LEU A 81 3.12 5.49 -1.80
CA LEU A 81 2.85 5.61 -0.36
C LEU A 81 1.93 4.51 0.17
N ILE A 82 0.85 4.19 -0.56
CA ILE A 82 -0.07 3.11 -0.18
C ILE A 82 0.65 1.76 -0.17
N GLU A 83 1.49 1.49 -1.17
CA GLU A 83 2.26 0.24 -1.22
C GLU A 83 3.32 0.19 -0.11
N ASP A 84 3.99 1.30 0.18
CA ASP A 84 4.95 1.40 1.30
C ASP A 84 4.25 1.22 2.65
N GLU A 85 3.07 1.79 2.84
CA GLU A 85 2.22 1.57 4.03
C GLU A 85 1.79 0.11 4.14
N ARG A 86 1.37 -0.51 3.03
CA ARG A 86 1.02 -1.92 2.98
C ARG A 86 2.21 -2.82 3.32
N ILE A 87 3.40 -2.51 2.81
CA ILE A 87 4.65 -3.23 3.14
C ILE A 87 5.00 -3.03 4.62
N ARG A 88 4.82 -1.83 5.17
CA ARG A 88 5.00 -1.56 6.61
C ARG A 88 4.01 -2.33 7.47
N GLU A 89 2.75 -2.43 7.07
CA GLU A 89 1.73 -3.23 7.74
C GLU A 89 2.03 -4.72 7.64
N LEU A 90 2.40 -5.23 6.47
CA LEU A 90 2.83 -6.61 6.30
C LEU A 90 4.03 -6.94 7.20
N ASN A 91 5.01 -6.04 7.27
CA ASN A 91 6.19 -6.20 8.12
C ASN A 91 5.93 -5.97 9.61
N SER A 92 4.82 -5.32 9.99
CA SER A 92 4.43 -5.15 11.41
C SER A 92 3.65 -6.36 11.95
N HIS A 93 3.06 -7.17 11.05
CA HIS A 93 2.38 -8.42 11.37
C HIS A 93 3.26 -9.66 11.12
N ALA A 94 4.35 -9.53 10.35
CA ALA A 94 5.32 -10.59 10.18
C ALA A 94 6.14 -10.79 11.48
N PRO A 95 6.32 -12.03 11.94
CA PRO A 95 7.15 -12.29 13.11
C PRO A 95 8.60 -11.87 12.79
N ARG A 96 9.24 -11.16 13.71
CA ARG A 96 10.67 -10.86 13.59
C ARG A 96 11.45 -12.07 14.07
N VAL A 97 12.19 -12.70 13.17
CA VAL A 97 13.04 -13.84 13.49
C VAL A 97 14.49 -13.39 13.61
N TYR A 98 15.11 -13.64 14.76
CA TYR A 98 16.51 -13.31 14.98
C TYR A 98 17.15 -14.22 16.02
N LEU A 99 18.48 -14.30 15.99
CA LEU A 99 19.27 -15.02 16.98
C LEU A 99 19.74 -14.04 18.06
N GLN A 100 19.55 -14.38 19.33
CA GLN A 100 20.04 -13.57 20.45
C GLN A 100 20.50 -14.46 21.60
N GLY A 101 21.77 -14.35 21.99
CA GLY A 101 22.31 -15.05 23.16
C GLY A 101 22.21 -16.58 23.06
N GLY A 102 22.33 -17.14 21.86
CA GLY A 102 22.15 -18.57 21.60
C GLY A 102 20.70 -19.03 21.58
N TYR A 103 19.74 -18.11 21.41
CA TYR A 103 18.31 -18.43 21.22
C TYR A 103 17.85 -18.04 19.83
N THR A 104 17.03 -18.90 19.23
CA THR A 104 16.17 -18.56 18.10
C THR A 104 14.91 -17.89 18.62
N ILE A 105 14.70 -16.62 18.26
CA ILE A 105 13.59 -15.80 18.76
C ILE A 105 12.64 -15.44 17.62
N TYR A 106 11.35 -15.70 17.85
CA TYR A 106 10.23 -15.21 17.04
C TYR A 106 9.49 -14.16 17.85
N ASP A 107 9.62 -12.91 17.46
CA ASP A 107 9.00 -11.78 18.15
C ASP A 107 7.75 -11.30 17.39
N TYR A 108 6.78 -10.73 18.10
CA TYR A 108 5.50 -10.27 17.53
C TYR A 108 4.68 -11.38 16.85
N VAL A 109 4.70 -12.60 17.41
CA VAL A 109 3.85 -13.71 16.94
C VAL A 109 2.37 -13.39 17.26
N PRO A 110 1.50 -13.21 16.26
CA PRO A 110 0.09 -12.94 16.52
C PRO A 110 -0.60 -14.20 17.01
N VAL A 111 -1.51 -14.07 17.97
CA VAL A 111 -2.42 -15.15 18.37
C VAL A 111 -3.69 -15.03 17.55
N ASN A 112 -3.86 -15.91 16.57
CA ASN A 112 -5.05 -15.91 15.69
C ASN A 112 -6.04 -17.04 16.04
N VAL A 113 -5.81 -17.72 17.17
CA VAL A 113 -6.75 -18.72 17.68
C VAL A 113 -7.97 -18.00 18.27
N PRO A 114 -9.22 -18.29 17.85
CA PRO A 114 -10.41 -17.53 18.23
C PRO A 114 -10.73 -17.40 19.74
N ILE A 115 -10.14 -18.27 20.57
CA ILE A 115 -10.29 -18.25 22.04
C ILE A 115 -8.96 -17.87 22.72
N GLY A 116 -7.87 -17.77 21.96
CA GLY A 116 -6.52 -17.61 22.48
C GLY A 116 -5.88 -18.92 22.95
N LEU A 117 -4.86 -18.82 23.78
CA LEU A 117 -4.10 -19.95 24.32
C LEU A 117 -4.82 -20.59 25.51
N HIS A 118 -5.86 -21.36 25.22
CA HIS A 118 -6.55 -22.21 26.18
C HIS A 118 -5.92 -23.62 26.25
N ALA A 119 -6.48 -24.51 27.08
CA ALA A 119 -5.89 -25.82 27.37
C ALA A 119 -5.54 -26.67 26.13
N VAL A 120 -6.32 -26.59 25.05
CA VAL A 120 -6.12 -27.42 23.84
C VAL A 120 -4.90 -26.96 23.02
N PRO A 121 -4.79 -25.71 22.54
CA PRO A 121 -3.59 -25.25 21.84
C PRO A 121 -2.35 -25.32 22.73
N CYS A 122 -2.48 -25.04 24.04
CA CYS A 122 -1.38 -25.18 24.99
C CYS A 122 -0.87 -26.62 25.10
N CYS A 123 -1.75 -27.62 25.09
CA CYS A 123 -1.35 -29.03 25.08
C CYS A 123 -0.47 -29.36 23.86
N GLY A 124 -0.83 -28.87 22.68
CA GLY A 124 -0.05 -29.04 21.46
C GLY A 124 1.33 -28.38 21.54
N ILE A 125 1.42 -27.19 22.13
CA ILE A 125 2.69 -26.48 22.35
C ILE A 125 3.58 -27.24 23.34
N VAL A 126 3.01 -27.69 24.47
CA VAL A 126 3.72 -28.43 25.51
C VAL A 126 4.28 -29.73 24.97
N HIS A 127 3.48 -30.48 24.21
CA HIS A 127 3.91 -31.75 23.65
C HIS A 127 5.16 -31.59 22.77
N ARG A 128 5.13 -30.65 21.82
CA ARG A 128 6.28 -30.36 20.94
C ARG A 128 7.49 -29.84 21.73
N SER A 129 7.26 -28.94 22.68
CA SER A 129 8.31 -28.34 23.49
C SER A 129 9.00 -29.36 24.42
N THR A 130 8.28 -30.39 24.87
CA THR A 130 8.82 -31.42 25.77
C THR A 130 9.77 -32.38 25.05
N LEU A 131 9.54 -32.62 23.75
CA LEU A 131 10.43 -33.42 22.91
C LEU A 131 11.77 -32.73 22.64
N TYR A 132 11.82 -31.41 22.76
CA TYR A 132 13.04 -30.64 22.57
C TYR A 132 13.91 -30.63 23.84
N PRO A 133 15.21 -30.91 23.77
CA PRO A 133 16.08 -30.95 24.96
C PRO A 133 16.33 -29.57 25.57
N GLY A 134 16.45 -28.52 24.77
CA GLY A 134 16.75 -27.15 25.24
C GLY A 134 15.58 -26.43 25.91
N LYS A 135 15.83 -25.22 26.42
CA LYS A 135 14.78 -24.36 26.99
C LYS A 135 13.91 -23.76 25.90
N VAL A 136 12.60 -23.73 26.16
CA VAL A 136 11.60 -23.11 25.28
C VAL A 136 10.75 -22.19 26.15
N ARG A 137 10.66 -20.92 25.78
CA ARG A 137 9.92 -19.92 26.56
C ARG A 137 8.96 -19.13 25.67
N ILE A 138 7.81 -18.77 26.23
CA ILE A 138 6.80 -17.95 25.56
C ILE A 138 6.43 -16.79 26.47
N LYS A 139 6.45 -15.58 25.93
CA LYS A 139 6.12 -14.35 26.66
C LYS A 139 5.00 -13.60 25.94
N ASN A 140 4.03 -13.09 26.69
CA ASN A 140 3.04 -12.14 26.17
C ASN A 140 3.64 -10.72 26.13
N LEU A 141 3.57 -10.07 24.97
CA LEU A 141 4.08 -8.72 24.71
C LEU A 141 2.97 -7.66 24.72
N THR A 142 1.71 -8.09 24.81
CA THR A 142 0.53 -7.20 24.72
C THR A 142 0.36 -6.38 26.01
N THR A 143 0.64 -7.00 27.15
CA THR A 143 0.49 -6.38 28.47
C THR A 143 1.86 -5.91 28.95
N GLN A 144 2.03 -4.59 29.13
CA GLN A 144 3.30 -4.01 29.61
C GLN A 144 3.70 -4.51 31.00
N ASP A 145 2.71 -4.90 31.82
CA ASP A 145 2.89 -5.34 33.20
C ASP A 145 2.92 -6.87 33.38
N SER A 146 2.74 -7.68 32.33
CA SER A 146 2.77 -9.15 32.50
C SER A 146 4.22 -9.66 32.62
N PRO A 147 4.67 -10.12 33.81
CA PRO A 147 6.05 -10.57 34.01
C PRO A 147 6.28 -11.99 33.49
N SER A 148 5.21 -12.71 33.14
CA SER A 148 5.26 -14.17 33.09
C SER A 148 5.69 -14.63 31.71
N GLU A 149 6.99 -14.54 31.43
CA GLU A 149 7.59 -15.46 30.48
C GLU A 149 7.39 -16.88 31.02
N ALA A 150 6.62 -17.70 30.31
CA ALA A 150 6.31 -19.05 30.70
C ALA A 150 7.25 -20.04 30.03
N ASN A 151 7.59 -21.11 30.76
CA ASN A 151 8.20 -22.28 30.16
C ASN A 151 7.17 -22.99 29.27
N ALA A 152 7.45 -23.12 27.98
CA ALA A 152 6.54 -23.75 27.03
C ALA A 152 6.36 -25.26 27.26
N LYS A 153 7.20 -25.88 28.09
CA LYS A 153 7.03 -27.27 28.56
C LYS A 153 6.03 -27.41 29.71
N SER A 154 5.49 -26.31 30.24
CA SER A 154 4.53 -26.31 31.35
C SER A 154 3.15 -25.86 30.88
N ILE A 155 2.16 -26.77 30.96
CA ILE A 155 0.78 -26.44 30.64
C ILE A 155 0.24 -25.32 31.54
N MET A 156 0.54 -25.38 32.84
CA MET A 156 0.12 -24.36 33.80
C MET A 156 0.77 -23.02 33.50
N GLY A 157 2.06 -23.01 33.14
CA GLY A 157 2.76 -21.79 32.75
C GLY A 157 2.10 -21.11 31.56
N LEU A 158 1.78 -21.85 30.51
CA LEU A 158 1.12 -21.30 29.32
C LEU A 158 -0.33 -20.85 29.55
N LEU A 159 -1.03 -21.42 30.53
CA LEU A 159 -2.36 -20.91 30.88
C LEU A 159 -2.29 -19.58 31.65
N THR A 160 -1.20 -19.33 32.37
CA THR A 160 -1.01 -18.09 33.16
C THR A 160 -0.55 -16.87 32.35
N ILE A 161 -0.15 -17.03 31.09
CA ILE A 161 0.26 -15.88 30.24
C ILE A 161 -0.92 -15.11 29.64
N GLU A 162 -2.15 -15.61 29.85
CA GLU A 162 -3.41 -14.95 29.49
C GLU A 162 -3.38 -14.36 28.06
N ALA A 163 -2.98 -15.19 27.09
CA ALA A 163 -2.89 -14.78 25.70
C ALA A 163 -4.22 -15.02 24.99
N TYR A 164 -4.87 -13.95 24.58
CA TYR A 164 -6.15 -13.96 23.84
C TYR A 164 -5.92 -13.74 22.34
N GLU A 165 -6.96 -13.95 21.53
CA GLU A 165 -6.94 -13.56 20.11
C GLU A 165 -6.46 -12.10 19.94
N GLY A 166 -5.57 -11.86 18.98
CA GLY A 166 -4.95 -10.56 18.74
C GLY A 166 -3.76 -10.23 19.66
N SER A 167 -3.49 -11.06 20.67
CA SER A 167 -2.28 -10.90 21.51
C SER A 167 -1.02 -11.11 20.68
N LYS A 168 0.06 -10.45 21.09
CA LYS A 168 1.39 -10.57 20.49
C LYS A 168 2.31 -11.33 21.44
N LEU A 169 2.91 -12.41 20.97
CA LEU A 169 3.80 -13.25 21.76
C LEU A 169 5.24 -13.17 21.26
N ARG A 170 6.17 -13.51 22.15
CA ARG A 170 7.55 -13.86 21.83
C ARG A 170 7.78 -15.33 22.14
N ILE A 171 8.33 -16.07 21.18
CA ILE A 171 8.78 -17.45 21.35
C ILE A 171 10.31 -17.43 21.37
N SER A 172 10.91 -18.00 22.40
CA SER A 172 12.36 -18.10 22.58
C SER A 172 12.75 -19.57 22.69
N VAL A 173 13.49 -20.09 21.71
CA VAL A 173 14.00 -21.47 21.70
C VAL A 173 15.51 -21.43 21.88
N GLU A 174 16.03 -22.07 22.92
CA GLU A 174 17.47 -22.18 23.17
C GLU A 174 18.11 -23.07 22.11
N GLY A 175 19.15 -22.59 21.44
CA GLY A 175 19.86 -23.28 20.36
C GLY A 175 19.75 -22.55 19.03
N GLU A 176 20.82 -22.67 18.24
CA GLU A 176 20.92 -22.20 16.85
C GLU A 176 20.90 -23.37 15.85
N SER A 177 20.63 -24.59 16.34
CA SER A 177 20.55 -25.79 15.52
C SER A 177 19.33 -25.75 14.60
N LYS A 178 19.36 -26.55 13.53
CA LYS A 178 18.19 -26.73 12.65
C LYS A 178 16.95 -27.15 13.45
N GLU A 179 17.12 -27.98 14.48
CA GLU A 179 16.03 -28.43 15.35
C GLU A 179 15.38 -27.28 16.13
N ALA A 180 16.18 -26.33 16.64
CA ALA A 180 15.68 -25.16 17.35
C ALA A 180 14.83 -24.28 16.43
N ILE A 181 15.29 -24.08 15.20
CA ILE A 181 14.59 -23.30 14.17
C ILE A 181 13.28 -23.99 13.79
N THR A 182 13.33 -25.29 13.46
CA THR A 182 12.14 -26.07 13.09
C THR A 182 11.09 -26.04 14.21
N LEU A 183 11.51 -26.21 15.47
CA LEU A 183 10.59 -26.12 16.60
C LEU A 183 9.96 -24.73 16.72
N ALA A 184 10.76 -23.67 16.60
CA ALA A 184 10.26 -22.30 16.69
C ALA A 184 9.24 -22.01 15.58
N GLU A 185 9.46 -22.51 14.36
CA GLU A 185 8.50 -22.45 13.25
C GLU A 185 7.21 -23.23 13.56
N GLU A 186 7.32 -24.47 14.05
CA GLU A 186 6.16 -25.27 14.40
C GLU A 186 5.30 -24.61 15.49
N LEU A 187 5.94 -24.02 16.49
CA LEU A 187 5.24 -23.28 17.55
C LEU A 187 4.61 -22.00 17.02
N TYR A 188 5.31 -21.26 16.16
CA TYR A 188 4.73 -20.11 15.47
C TYR A 188 3.45 -20.50 14.74
N HIS A 189 3.47 -21.61 13.97
CA HIS A 189 2.30 -22.06 13.23
C HIS A 189 1.15 -22.53 14.13
N ALA A 190 1.45 -23.19 15.25
CA ALA A 190 0.44 -23.61 16.21
C ALA A 190 -0.28 -22.43 16.87
N ILE A 191 0.34 -21.25 16.92
CA ILE A 191 -0.18 -20.05 17.58
C ILE A 191 -0.81 -19.06 16.58
N ALA A 192 -0.14 -18.85 15.44
CA ALA A 192 -0.44 -17.77 14.50
C ALA A 192 -1.39 -18.17 13.37
N VAL A 193 -1.68 -19.45 13.18
CA VAL A 193 -2.58 -19.91 12.10
C VAL A 193 -3.92 -20.31 12.73
N ASP A 194 -5.01 -19.74 12.22
CA ASP A 194 -6.37 -20.16 12.57
C ASP A 194 -6.51 -21.67 12.22
N PRO A 195 -7.06 -22.52 13.12
CA PRO A 195 -7.38 -23.91 12.82
C PRO A 195 -8.09 -24.15 11.48
N LYS A 196 -8.86 -23.20 10.96
CA LYS A 196 -9.53 -23.29 9.65
C LYS A 196 -8.58 -23.19 8.45
N ASP A 197 -7.42 -22.56 8.63
CA ASP A 197 -6.40 -22.39 7.61
C ASP A 197 -5.23 -23.38 7.76
N LEU A 198 -5.26 -24.22 8.81
CA LEU A 198 -4.25 -25.24 9.09
C LEU A 198 -4.09 -26.25 7.95
N ASP A 199 -5.17 -26.60 7.25
CA ASP A 199 -5.15 -27.57 6.14
C ASP A 199 -4.37 -27.05 4.93
N LYS A 200 -4.54 -25.77 4.58
CA LYS A 200 -3.80 -25.13 3.47
C LYS A 200 -2.32 -24.95 3.81
N PHE A 201 -2.04 -24.57 5.05
CA PHE A 201 -0.68 -24.29 5.49
C PHE A 201 0.13 -25.57 5.73
N SER A 202 -0.47 -26.61 6.32
CA SER A 202 0.19 -27.90 6.58
C SER A 202 0.63 -28.60 5.30
N GLU A 203 -0.12 -28.47 4.21
CA GLU A 203 0.27 -29.00 2.90
C GLU A 203 1.49 -28.27 2.32
N GLN A 204 1.54 -26.95 2.51
CA GLN A 204 2.65 -26.10 2.09
C GLN A 204 3.93 -26.35 2.92
N TYR A 205 3.79 -26.56 4.23
CA TYR A 205 4.88 -26.90 5.13
C TYR A 205 5.42 -28.33 4.90
N ARG A 206 4.53 -29.31 4.70
CA ARG A 206 4.91 -30.68 4.30
C ARG A 206 5.68 -30.69 2.97
N LYS A 207 5.33 -29.82 2.02
CA LYS A 207 6.07 -29.66 0.75
C LYS A 207 7.47 -29.06 0.97
N ARG A 208 7.65 -28.13 1.89
CA ARG A 208 8.96 -27.54 2.23
C ARG A 208 9.91 -28.52 2.92
N ILE A 209 9.41 -29.30 3.89
CA ILE A 209 10.22 -30.33 4.57
C ILE A 209 10.65 -31.45 3.62
N ARG A 210 9.81 -31.85 2.65
CA ARG A 210 10.21 -32.87 1.65
C ARG A 210 11.21 -32.36 0.61
N ALA A 211 11.40 -31.05 0.50
CA ALA A 211 12.27 -30.42 -0.49
C ALA A 211 13.66 -30.03 0.06
N SER A 212 13.91 -30.22 1.35
CA SER A 212 15.21 -30.01 2.02
C SER A 212 15.83 -31.34 2.42
#